data_AF-A0A9P1F2C6-F1
#
_entry.id   AF-A0A9P1F2C6-F1
#
_cell.length_a   1.000
_cell.length_b   1.000
_cell.length_c   1.000
_cell.angle_alpha   90.00
_cell.angle_beta   90.00
_cell.angle_gamma   90.00
#
_symmetry.space_group_name_H-M   'P 1'
#
loop_
_entity.id
_entity.type
_entity.pdbx_description
1 polymer ?
#
loop_
_entity_poly.entity_id
_entity_poly.type
_entity_poly.pdbx_seq_one_letter_code
_entity_poly.pdbx_strand_id
1 'polypeptide(L)'
;MDVAESASCQPTNIVGCPMNTKALVGADGSTSCSADTDCPTNGYCRKRFDGGGNCCRTAVYDKLESDYNPKCAAGRVPVQIDDSLLIGKNCKSNFCPTGATCIKGNYFAACCKKK
;
A
#
# COMPACT_ATOMS: atom_id res chain seq x y z
N MET A 1 23.51 8.03 13.80
CA MET A 1 22.98 6.76 14.32
C MET A 1 22.14 6.14 13.22
N ASP A 2 22.72 5.16 12.55
CA ASP A 2 22.13 4.35 11.50
C ASP A 2 20.95 3.57 12.06
N VAL A 3 19.73 3.97 11.70
CA VAL A 3 18.55 3.16 11.98
C VAL A 3 18.61 1.96 11.04
N ALA A 4 18.94 0.80 11.62
CA ALA A 4 18.71 -0.49 11.02
C ALA A 4 17.21 -0.58 10.65
N GLU A 5 16.93 -0.32 9.39
CA GLU A 5 15.62 -0.39 8.80
C GLU A 5 15.23 -1.87 8.76
N SER A 6 14.54 -2.34 9.80
CA SER A 6 13.66 -3.49 9.68
C SER A 6 12.67 -3.11 8.57
N ALA A 7 12.92 -3.64 7.37
CA ALA A 7 12.22 -3.32 6.13
C ALA A 7 10.78 -3.83 6.13
N SER A 8 10.00 -3.44 7.13
CA SER A 8 8.57 -3.40 7.02
C SER A 8 8.28 -2.32 5.96
N CYS A 9 7.78 -2.72 4.80
CA CYS A 9 7.23 -1.80 3.80
C CYS A 9 5.94 -1.20 4.36
N GLN A 10 6.07 -0.42 5.44
CA GLN A 10 5.00 0.33 6.05
C GLN A 10 5.05 1.72 5.42
N PRO A 11 3.96 2.21 4.81
CA PRO A 11 3.95 3.55 4.23
C PRO A 11 4.17 4.57 5.37
N THR A 12 5.38 5.11 5.45
CA THR A 12 5.77 6.16 6.40
C THR A 12 5.17 7.50 6.00
N ASN A 13 3.85 7.61 6.09
CA ASN A 13 3.14 8.87 5.95
C ASN A 13 1.77 8.80 6.63
N ILE A 14 1.77 8.73 7.96
CA ILE A 14 0.60 8.91 8.83
C ILE A 14 -0.16 10.22 8.52
N VAL A 15 0.49 11.20 7.88
CA VAL A 15 -0.05 12.54 7.59
C VAL A 15 -0.45 12.76 6.11
N GLY A 16 0.05 11.94 5.16
CA GLY A 16 -0.10 12.17 3.70
C GLY A 16 -1.13 11.28 3.02
N CYS A 17 -1.21 11.27 1.68
CA CYS A 17 -1.91 10.21 0.93
C CYS A 17 -0.98 9.03 0.65
N PRO A 18 -1.51 7.82 0.40
CA PRO A 18 -0.67 6.65 0.13
C PRO A 18 0.30 6.91 -1.03
N MET A 19 1.46 6.26 -0.97
CA MET A 19 2.53 6.39 -1.97
C MET A 19 3.02 7.83 -2.21
N ASN A 20 2.91 8.70 -1.19
CA ASN A 20 3.25 10.12 -1.27
C ASN A 20 2.55 10.86 -2.41
N THR A 21 1.36 10.39 -2.80
CA THR A 21 0.56 11.08 -3.81
C THR A 21 -0.01 12.39 -3.26
N LYS A 22 -0.25 13.36 -4.16
CA LYS A 22 -0.87 14.62 -3.77
C LYS A 22 -2.33 14.39 -3.37
N ALA A 23 -2.78 15.10 -2.34
CA ALA A 23 -4.19 15.14 -1.98
C ALA A 23 -5.02 15.73 -3.14
N LEU A 24 -6.27 15.28 -3.22
CA LEU A 24 -7.27 15.81 -4.14
C LEU A 24 -7.85 17.09 -3.53
N VAL A 25 -8.10 18.06 -4.41
CA VAL A 25 -8.78 19.31 -4.05
C VAL A 25 -10.27 19.11 -4.32
N GLY A 26 -11.09 19.34 -3.29
CA GLY A 26 -12.54 19.31 -3.34
C GLY A 26 -13.13 20.51 -4.08
N ALA A 27 -14.45 20.53 -4.24
CA ALA A 27 -15.16 21.61 -4.93
C ALA A 27 -15.05 22.96 -4.20
N ASP A 28 -14.82 22.94 -2.89
CA ASP A 28 -14.60 24.10 -2.02
C ASP A 28 -13.14 24.63 -2.04
N GLY A 29 -12.25 23.98 -2.82
CA GLY A 29 -10.83 24.31 -2.86
C GLY A 29 -10.00 23.72 -1.69
N SER A 30 -10.63 22.99 -0.78
CA SER A 30 -9.98 22.32 0.35
C SER A 30 -9.47 20.93 -0.03
N THR A 31 -8.46 20.44 0.67
CA THR A 31 -8.07 19.01 0.62
C THR A 31 -8.58 18.22 1.82
N SER A 32 -9.13 18.91 2.81
CA SER A 32 -9.55 18.35 4.09
C SER A 32 -10.91 17.67 3.96
N CYS A 33 -11.13 16.60 4.73
CA CYS A 33 -12.38 15.87 4.75
C CYS A 33 -12.70 15.32 6.15
N SER A 34 -13.97 15.05 6.40
CA SER A 34 -14.45 14.28 7.56
C SER A 34 -15.13 12.97 7.13
N ALA A 35 -15.66 12.93 5.90
CA ALA A 35 -16.25 11.77 5.25
C ALA A 35 -15.83 11.67 3.76
N ASP A 36 -16.00 10.50 3.16
CA ASP A 36 -15.68 10.27 1.73
C ASP A 36 -16.52 11.16 0.80
N THR A 37 -17.73 11.55 1.24
CA THR A 37 -18.62 12.45 0.51
C THR A 37 -18.08 13.87 0.35
N ASP A 38 -17.11 14.26 1.18
CA ASP A 38 -16.46 15.57 1.09
C ASP A 38 -15.42 15.61 -0.03
N CYS A 39 -15.05 14.42 -0.55
CA CYS A 39 -14.05 14.27 -1.58
C CYS A 39 -14.65 14.21 -2.99
N PRO A 40 -13.86 14.54 -4.03
CA PRO A 40 -14.26 14.32 -5.42
C PRO A 40 -14.62 12.86 -5.68
N THR A 41 -15.39 12.56 -6.74
CA THR A 41 -15.89 11.21 -7.07
C THR A 41 -14.81 10.12 -7.15
N ASN A 42 -13.56 10.48 -7.47
CA ASN A 42 -12.42 9.56 -7.53
C ASN A 42 -11.55 9.56 -6.26
N GLY A 43 -12.06 10.14 -5.18
CA GLY A 43 -11.40 10.33 -3.91
C GLY A 43 -12.09 9.62 -2.76
N TYR A 44 -11.32 9.34 -1.71
CA TYR A 44 -11.78 8.86 -0.42
C TYR A 44 -11.12 9.68 0.69
N CYS A 45 -11.75 9.74 1.84
CA CYS A 45 -11.26 10.46 2.99
C CYS A 45 -10.30 9.58 3.80
N ARG A 46 -8.99 9.84 3.66
CA ARG A 46 -7.99 9.22 4.53
C ARG A 46 -7.97 9.95 5.87
N LYS A 47 -8.72 9.43 6.83
CA LYS A 47 -8.77 9.94 8.20
C LYS A 47 -7.40 9.88 8.87
N ARG A 48 -7.09 10.92 9.62
CA ARG A 48 -6.00 11.02 10.57
C ARG A 48 -6.55 10.78 11.99
N PHE A 49 -5.65 10.66 12.95
CA PHE A 49 -5.98 10.34 14.34
C PHE A 49 -6.90 11.37 15.02
N ASP A 50 -6.87 12.62 14.57
CA ASP A 50 -7.66 13.75 15.10
C ASP A 50 -9.10 13.82 14.54
N GLY A 51 -9.51 12.85 13.71
CA GLY A 51 -10.86 12.78 13.13
C GLY A 51 -11.02 13.56 11.81
N GLY A 52 -10.10 14.46 11.49
CA GLY A 52 -9.98 15.06 10.16
C GLY A 52 -9.14 14.20 9.22
N GLY A 53 -9.26 14.41 7.91
CA GLY A 53 -8.51 13.64 6.91
C GLY A 53 -8.13 14.48 5.70
N ASN A 54 -7.45 13.84 4.74
CA ASN A 54 -7.31 14.39 3.40
C ASN A 54 -8.00 13.52 2.36
N CYS A 55 -8.51 14.16 1.32
CA CYS A 55 -8.98 13.48 0.14
C CYS A 55 -7.81 12.87 -0.62
N CYS A 56 -7.81 11.54 -0.73
CA CYS A 56 -6.79 10.77 -1.43
C CYS A 56 -7.44 10.01 -2.60
N ARG A 57 -6.66 9.70 -3.64
CA ARG A 57 -7.18 8.98 -4.81
C ARG A 57 -7.50 7.53 -4.48
N THR A 58 -8.74 7.12 -4.72
CA THR A 58 -9.19 5.73 -4.50
C THR A 58 -8.37 4.76 -5.34
N ALA A 59 -8.10 5.09 -6.60
CA ALA A 59 -7.29 4.24 -7.49
C ALA A 59 -5.85 3.97 -7.00
N VAL A 60 -5.28 4.83 -6.14
CA VAL A 60 -3.97 4.58 -5.53
C VAL A 60 -4.11 3.61 -4.37
N TYR A 61 -5.15 3.78 -3.56
CA TYR A 61 -5.48 2.88 -2.48
C TYR A 61 -5.79 1.46 -2.99
N ASP A 62 -6.64 1.33 -4.01
CA ASP A 62 -6.99 0.02 -4.59
C ASP A 62 -5.77 -0.76 -5.08
N LYS A 63 -4.83 -0.04 -5.71
CA LYS A 63 -3.55 -0.62 -6.18
C LYS A 63 -2.68 -1.05 -5.02
N LEU A 64 -2.57 -0.22 -3.98
CA LEU A 64 -1.81 -0.53 -2.78
C LEU A 64 -2.40 -1.75 -2.05
N GLU A 65 -3.71 -1.77 -1.87
CA GLU A 65 -4.44 -2.88 -1.26
C GLU A 65 -4.24 -4.18 -2.06
N SER A 66 -4.28 -4.10 -3.40
CA SER A 66 -4.01 -5.25 -4.25
C SER A 66 -2.58 -5.80 -4.15
N ASP A 67 -1.61 -4.95 -3.79
CA ASP A 67 -0.24 -5.38 -3.54
C ASP A 67 -0.08 -6.03 -2.17
N TYR A 68 -0.86 -5.60 -1.16
CA TYR A 68 -0.95 -6.25 0.15
C TYR A 68 -1.81 -7.53 0.15
N ASN A 69 -2.61 -7.74 -0.89
CA ASN A 69 -3.38 -8.97 -1.11
C ASN A 69 -3.06 -9.62 -2.47
N PRO A 70 -1.81 -10.11 -2.66
CA PRO A 70 -1.33 -10.58 -3.95
C PRO A 70 -1.99 -11.90 -4.35
N LYS A 71 -2.45 -11.98 -5.60
CA LYS A 71 -3.02 -13.21 -6.17
C LYS A 71 -1.93 -14.11 -6.74
N CYS A 72 -1.67 -15.22 -6.08
CA CYS A 72 -0.78 -16.27 -6.57
C CYS A 72 -1.48 -17.19 -7.57
N ALA A 73 -0.71 -17.79 -8.48
CA ALA A 73 -1.21 -18.81 -9.41
C ALA A 73 -1.75 -20.04 -8.65
N ALA A 74 -2.58 -20.85 -9.31
CA ALA A 74 -3.16 -22.06 -8.72
C ALA A 74 -2.09 -22.96 -8.07
N GLY A 75 -2.38 -23.45 -6.86
CA GLY A 75 -1.46 -24.27 -6.07
C GLY A 75 -0.32 -23.50 -5.40
N ARG A 76 -0.35 -22.17 -5.42
CA ARG A 76 0.62 -21.31 -4.71
C ARG A 76 -0.10 -20.36 -3.75
N VAL A 77 0.61 -20.00 -2.69
CA VAL A 77 0.15 -19.07 -1.65
C VAL A 77 1.18 -17.96 -1.43
N PRO A 78 0.76 -16.77 -1.00
CA PRO A 78 1.68 -15.71 -0.62
C PRO A 78 2.61 -16.15 0.50
N VAL A 79 3.88 -15.75 0.43
CA VAL A 79 4.84 -16.01 1.51
C VAL A 79 4.58 -15.02 2.64
N GLN A 80 4.41 -15.53 3.85
CA GLN A 80 4.32 -14.74 5.07
C GLN A 80 5.48 -15.09 6.01
N ILE A 81 5.95 -14.10 6.78
CA ILE A 81 6.92 -14.23 7.86
C ILE A 81 6.26 -13.61 9.10
N ASP A 82 6.12 -14.37 10.18
CA ASP A 82 5.45 -13.92 11.43
C ASP A 82 4.09 -13.26 11.15
N ASP A 83 3.24 -13.96 10.39
CA ASP A 83 1.91 -13.52 9.93
C ASP A 83 1.87 -12.25 9.06
N SER A 84 3.02 -11.65 8.76
CA SER A 84 3.16 -10.50 7.88
C SER A 84 3.49 -10.95 6.45
N LEU A 85 2.80 -10.39 5.46
CA LEU A 85 3.10 -10.65 4.06
C LEU A 85 4.54 -10.23 3.72
N LEU A 86 5.31 -11.13 3.11
CA LEU A 86 6.64 -10.82 2.61
C LEU A 86 6.54 -10.01 1.32
N ILE A 87 6.83 -8.72 1.43
CA ILE A 87 6.79 -7.74 0.35
C ILE A 87 8.18 -7.12 0.17
N GLY A 88 8.54 -6.83 -1.08
CA GLY A 88 9.72 -6.07 -1.43
C GLY A 88 9.41 -4.97 -2.44
N LYS A 89 10.34 -4.05 -2.64
CA LYS A 89 10.17 -2.93 -3.58
C LYS A 89 9.96 -3.41 -5.03
N ASN A 90 10.71 -4.44 -5.45
CA ASN A 90 10.55 -5.07 -6.75
C ASN A 90 11.27 -6.43 -6.77
N CYS A 91 11.02 -7.24 -7.81
CA CYS A 91 11.63 -8.56 -7.96
C CYS A 91 13.16 -8.55 -8.18
N LYS A 92 13.78 -7.43 -8.54
CA LYS A 92 15.24 -7.33 -8.69
C LYS A 92 15.96 -7.29 -7.34
N SER A 93 15.23 -7.04 -6.25
CA SER A 93 15.78 -7.05 -4.90
C SER A 93 16.07 -8.46 -4.36
N ASN A 94 15.72 -9.53 -5.10
CA ASN A 94 16.01 -10.93 -4.75
C ASN A 94 15.65 -11.31 -3.30
N PHE A 95 14.56 -10.75 -2.77
CA PHE A 95 14.11 -10.95 -1.39
C PHE A 95 13.26 -12.21 -1.21
N CYS A 96 12.83 -12.85 -2.30
CA CYS A 96 12.04 -14.07 -2.22
C CYS A 96 12.90 -15.26 -1.79
N PRO A 97 12.41 -16.10 -0.85
CA PRO A 97 13.13 -17.29 -0.43
C PRO A 97 13.23 -18.31 -1.57
N THR A 98 14.19 -19.23 -1.45
CA THR A 98 14.39 -20.33 -2.41
C THR A 98 13.09 -21.10 -2.66
N GLY A 99 12.77 -21.35 -3.93
CA GLY A 99 11.56 -22.05 -4.34
C GLY A 99 10.29 -21.20 -4.39
N ALA A 100 10.35 -19.94 -3.95
CA ALA A 100 9.29 -18.96 -4.19
C ALA A 100 9.50 -18.22 -5.52
N THR A 101 8.40 -17.84 -6.16
CA THR A 101 8.39 -17.03 -7.37
C THR A 101 7.99 -15.60 -7.01
N CYS A 102 8.77 -14.63 -7.44
CA CYS A 102 8.41 -13.23 -7.28
C CYS A 102 7.32 -12.82 -8.28
N ILE A 103 6.33 -12.07 -7.80
CA ILE A 103 5.29 -11.46 -8.62
C ILE A 103 5.35 -9.94 -8.44
N LYS A 104 5.26 -9.23 -9.57
CA LYS A 104 5.28 -7.77 -9.61
C LYS A 104 3.86 -7.24 -9.41
N GLY A 105 3.66 -6.40 -8.39
CA GLY A 105 2.45 -5.61 -8.19
C GLY A 105 2.58 -4.21 -8.79
N ASN A 106 1.78 -3.28 -8.27
CA ASN A 106 1.69 -1.90 -8.73
C ASN A 106 2.83 -1.02 -8.20
N TYR A 107 3.05 -1.10 -6.89
CA TYR A 107 4.03 -0.36 -6.10
C TYR A 107 5.06 -1.28 -5.46
N PHE A 108 4.62 -2.48 -5.07
CA PHE A 108 5.45 -3.49 -4.45
C PHE A 108 5.44 -4.80 -5.21
N ALA A 109 6.34 -5.70 -4.84
CA ALA A 109 6.38 -7.08 -5.29
C ALA A 109 6.15 -8.01 -4.11
N ALA A 110 5.56 -9.16 -4.38
CA ALA A 110 5.32 -10.20 -3.39
C ALA A 110 5.94 -11.52 -3.83
N CYS A 111 6.06 -12.45 -2.90
CA CYS A 111 6.56 -13.80 -3.17
C CYS A 111 5.43 -14.82 -3.06
N CYS A 112 5.36 -15.73 -4.03
CA CYS A 112 4.43 -16.86 -4.03
C CYS A 112 5.20 -18.16 -3.91
N LYS A 113 4.89 -18.97 -2.90
CA LYS A 113 5.45 -20.33 -2.73
C LYS A 113 4.40 -21.38 -3.06
N LYS A 114 4.81 -22.61 -3.39
CA LYS A 114 3.87 -23.73 -3.46
C LYS A 114 3.18 -23.92 -2.11
N LYS A 115 1.88 -24.24 -2.15
CA LYS A 115 1.12 -24.60 -0.96
C LYS A 115 1.71 -25.84 -0.32
#